data_AF-A0A0Q8HY05-F1
#
_entry.id   AF-A0A0Q8HY05-F1
#
_cell.length_a   1.000
_cell.length_b   1.000
_cell.length_c   1.000
_cell.angle_alpha   90.00
_cell.angle_beta   90.00
_cell.angle_gamma   90.00
#
_symmetry.space_group_name_H-M   'P 1'
#
loop_
_entity.id
_entity.type
_entity.pdbx_description
1 polymer ?
#
loop_
_entity_poly.entity_id
_entity_poly.type
_entity_poly.pdbx_seq_one_letter_code
_entity_poly.pdbx_strand_id
1 'polypeptide(L)'
;MTTLLRSERARRGLRASDLAREIGVHPMSILRWERRERLPGPVHIHALARVLELEPARIAGFFDDVREAAPSAAPAGHRGHGLRPLRLRAGVAVTTIAAALDVPASTVYNWEAGRVRIPEVRLPGLAAILGLTPAGLAAGLASPVLVNHRPDAPPSPLRRLRHRSRLSQSRVAALAGIDRRSLGAWERGEAEPPLAALRRLGRVYGVPVSAVARAAGVTPPRLLDRRQWQPGDLPAVLRTLRQWTGLTQGELAARCGCSVAAVRGWEAGRAEPGARLLAGLERALSLPSGALDATRSGSAQRAENTHAMRDR
;
A
#
# COMPACT_ATOMS: atom_id res chain seq x y z
N MET A 1 -27.71 7.11 23.91
CA MET A 1 -27.89 8.19 22.92
C MET A 1 -27.40 7.72 21.55
N THR A 2 -28.30 7.58 20.58
CA THR A 2 -27.99 7.24 19.18
C THR A 2 -27.67 8.51 18.41
N THR A 3 -26.48 8.61 17.79
CA THR A 3 -26.12 9.77 16.96
C THR A 3 -26.71 9.67 15.56
N LEU A 4 -26.91 10.82 14.90
CA LEU A 4 -27.48 10.89 13.55
C LEU A 4 -26.70 10.05 12.53
N LEU A 5 -25.36 10.06 12.60
CA LEU A 5 -24.52 9.20 11.77
C LEU A 5 -24.81 7.71 12.00
N ARG A 6 -24.98 7.29 13.26
CA ARG A 6 -25.27 5.89 13.61
C ARG A 6 -26.65 5.45 13.10
N SER A 7 -27.64 6.32 13.25
CA SER A 7 -29.01 6.09 12.76
C SER A 7 -29.05 5.98 11.24
N GLU A 8 -28.36 6.88 10.53
CA GLU A 8 -28.34 6.90 9.07
C GLU A 8 -27.62 5.68 8.47
N ARG A 9 -26.55 5.25 9.13
CA ARG A 9 -25.84 4.01 8.81
C ARG A 9 -26.74 2.78 9.06
N ALA A 10 -27.39 2.72 10.23
CA ALA A 10 -28.25 1.59 10.60
C ALA A 10 -29.48 1.47 9.68
N ARG A 11 -30.07 2.59 9.26
CA ARG A 11 -31.18 2.62 8.28
C ARG A 11 -30.81 1.97 6.95
N ARG A 12 -29.53 2.03 6.57
CA ARG A 12 -28.99 1.39 5.35
C ARG A 12 -28.46 -0.02 5.59
N GLY A 13 -28.69 -0.61 6.77
CA GLY A 13 -28.22 -1.95 7.12
C GLY A 13 -26.70 -2.07 7.25
N LEU A 14 -25.96 -0.96 7.24
CA LEU A 14 -24.50 -0.96 7.26
C LEU A 14 -24.00 -1.17 8.69
N ARG A 15 -23.00 -2.04 8.90
CA ARG A 15 -22.23 -2.06 10.16
C ARG A 15 -21.15 -0.97 10.13
N ALA A 16 -20.67 -0.54 11.30
CA ALA A 16 -19.59 0.46 11.38
C ALA A 16 -18.32 0.00 10.64
N SER A 17 -18.04 -1.30 10.64
CA SER A 17 -16.95 -1.92 9.87
C SER A 17 -17.13 -1.81 8.36
N ASP A 18 -18.37 -1.88 7.87
CA ASP A 18 -18.69 -1.86 6.44
C ASP A 18 -18.50 -0.45 5.90
N LEU A 19 -19.07 0.54 6.61
CA LEU A 19 -18.87 1.95 6.31
C LEU A 19 -17.38 2.33 6.34
N ALA A 20 -16.64 1.86 7.36
CA ALA A 20 -15.20 2.12 7.49
C ALA A 20 -14.40 1.56 6.30
N ARG A 21 -14.68 0.31 5.91
CA ARG A 21 -14.06 -0.35 4.76
C ARG A 21 -14.36 0.40 3.46
N GLU A 22 -15.56 0.91 3.31
CA GLU A 22 -16.00 1.59 2.09
C GLU A 22 -15.37 2.97 1.92
N ILE A 23 -15.25 3.74 3.00
CA ILE A 23 -14.58 5.05 2.99
C ILE A 23 -13.05 4.96 3.20
N GLY A 24 -12.52 3.78 3.52
CA GLY A 24 -11.09 3.53 3.64
C GLY A 24 -10.45 3.98 4.96
N VAL A 25 -11.20 3.91 6.07
CA VAL A 25 -10.69 4.19 7.43
C VAL A 25 -10.77 2.95 8.33
N HIS A 26 -10.17 3.03 9.52
CA HIS A 26 -10.31 1.97 10.52
C HIS A 26 -11.72 1.99 11.15
N PRO A 27 -12.35 0.83 11.47
CA PRO A 27 -13.69 0.78 12.11
C PRO A 27 -13.82 1.65 13.37
N MET A 28 -12.75 1.74 14.15
CA MET A 28 -12.71 2.61 15.34
C MET A 28 -12.91 4.10 15.01
N SER A 29 -12.51 4.57 13.82
CA SER A 29 -12.77 5.96 13.39
C SER A 29 -14.26 6.23 13.28
N ILE A 30 -15.03 5.31 12.70
CA ILE A 30 -16.50 5.42 12.62
C ILE A 30 -17.10 5.44 14.02
N LEU A 31 -16.69 4.52 14.89
CA LEU A 31 -17.20 4.46 16.27
C LEU A 31 -16.89 5.74 17.05
N ARG A 32 -15.69 6.31 16.88
CA ARG A 32 -15.31 7.59 17.50
C ARG A 32 -16.13 8.76 16.98
N TRP A 33 -16.42 8.80 15.67
CA TRP A 33 -17.30 9.82 15.09
C TRP A 33 -18.74 9.66 15.57
N GLU A 34 -19.26 8.43 15.60
CA GLU A 34 -20.59 8.11 16.13
C GLU A 34 -20.73 8.41 17.61
N ARG A 35 -19.64 8.39 18.38
CA ARG A 35 -19.64 8.78 19.80
C ARG A 35 -19.29 10.25 20.01
N ARG A 36 -19.03 11.00 18.94
CA ARG A 36 -18.61 12.41 18.98
C ARG A 36 -17.28 12.63 19.74
N GLU A 37 -16.47 11.60 19.92
CA GLU A 37 -15.14 11.67 20.54
C GLU A 37 -14.11 12.35 19.61
N ARG A 38 -14.38 12.35 18.30
CA ARG A 38 -13.55 12.99 17.29
C ARG A 38 -14.41 13.42 16.10
N LEU A 39 -14.00 14.49 15.42
CA LEU A 39 -14.67 14.96 14.23
C LEU A 39 -14.03 14.40 12.95
N PRO A 40 -14.83 14.00 11.95
CA PRO A 40 -14.31 13.70 10.61
C PRO A 40 -13.80 14.97 9.93
N GLY A 41 -12.64 14.88 9.29
CA GLY A 41 -12.11 15.97 8.45
C GLY A 41 -12.87 16.10 7.12
N PRO A 42 -12.65 17.17 6.34
CA PRO A 42 -13.39 17.46 5.11
C PRO A 42 -13.41 16.32 4.09
N VAL A 43 -12.27 15.64 3.88
CA VAL A 43 -12.18 14.47 2.98
C VAL A 43 -13.11 13.33 3.43
N HIS A 44 -13.24 13.12 4.74
CA HIS A 44 -14.09 12.07 5.29
C HIS A 44 -15.57 12.46 5.25
N ILE A 45 -15.91 13.74 5.40
CA ILE A 45 -17.29 14.24 5.20
C ILE A 45 -17.78 13.91 3.80
N HIS A 46 -16.98 14.21 2.76
CA HIS A 46 -17.34 13.88 1.37
C HIS A 46 -17.39 12.36 1.13
N ALA A 47 -16.49 11.60 1.75
CA ALA A 47 -16.51 10.14 1.63
C ALA A 47 -17.75 9.51 2.28
N LEU A 48 -18.17 10.01 3.45
CA LEU A 48 -19.40 9.61 4.14
C LEU A 48 -20.64 10.01 3.34
N ALA A 49 -20.68 11.24 2.82
CA ALA A 49 -21.76 11.77 1.98
C ALA A 49 -22.06 10.85 0.79
N ARG A 50 -21.00 10.45 0.07
CA ARG A 50 -21.11 9.53 -1.07
C ARG A 50 -21.64 8.15 -0.68
N VAL A 51 -21.18 7.57 0.43
CA VAL A 51 -21.59 6.20 0.83
C VAL A 51 -22.97 6.18 1.48
N LEU A 52 -23.33 7.25 2.19
CA LEU A 52 -24.65 7.39 2.81
C LEU A 52 -25.66 8.04 1.86
N GLU A 53 -25.27 8.39 0.63
CA GLU A 53 -26.12 9.05 -0.37
C GLU A 53 -26.82 10.29 0.21
N LEU A 54 -26.03 11.11 0.91
CA LEU A 54 -26.48 12.36 1.52
C LEU A 54 -25.60 13.51 1.04
N GLU A 55 -26.16 14.72 1.06
CA GLU A 55 -25.39 15.93 0.80
C GLU A 55 -24.26 16.13 1.82
N PRO A 56 -23.05 16.55 1.41
CA PRO A 56 -21.94 16.82 2.33
C PRO A 56 -22.29 17.79 3.46
N ALA A 57 -23.13 18.79 3.18
CA ALA A 57 -23.61 19.75 4.18
C ALA A 57 -24.45 19.06 5.26
N ARG A 58 -25.30 18.10 4.87
CA ARG A 58 -26.11 17.32 5.81
C ARG A 58 -25.25 16.42 6.71
N ILE A 59 -24.20 15.82 6.15
CA ILE A 59 -23.24 15.03 6.94
C ILE A 59 -22.44 15.91 7.90
N ALA A 60 -22.02 17.10 7.47
CA ALA A 60 -21.36 18.07 8.35
C ALA A 60 -22.28 18.45 9.52
N GLY A 61 -23.57 18.65 9.24
CA GLY A 61 -24.63 18.93 10.22
C GLY A 61 -24.74 17.92 11.36
N PHE A 62 -24.37 16.65 11.15
CA PHE A 62 -24.40 15.65 12.23
C PHE A 62 -23.45 15.97 13.39
N PHE A 63 -22.50 16.89 13.14
CA PHE A 63 -21.43 17.27 14.04
C PHE A 63 -21.47 18.75 14.43
N ASP A 64 -22.48 19.52 14.01
CA ASP A 64 -22.54 20.96 14.24
C ASP A 64 -22.67 21.29 15.74
N ASP A 65 -23.48 20.55 16.51
CA ASP A 65 -23.56 20.72 17.98
C ASP A 65 -22.19 20.59 18.68
N VAL A 66 -21.32 19.71 18.17
CA VAL A 66 -19.97 19.47 18.72
C VAL A 66 -18.98 20.52 18.22
N ARG A 67 -19.26 21.11 17.05
CA ARG A 67 -18.50 22.21 16.46
C ARG A 67 -18.83 23.54 17.13
N GLU A 68 -20.09 23.75 17.52
CA GLU A 68 -20.58 24.93 18.25
C GLU A 68 -20.29 24.84 19.77
N ALA A 69 -20.34 23.65 20.36
CA ALA A 69 -19.92 23.43 21.75
C ALA A 69 -18.40 23.38 21.93
N ALA A 70 -17.61 23.41 20.85
CA ALA A 70 -16.18 23.65 20.96
C ALA A 70 -16.00 25.14 21.32
N PRO A 71 -15.52 25.49 22.53
CA PRO A 71 -15.34 26.89 22.87
C PRO A 71 -14.44 27.56 21.84
N SER A 72 -14.90 28.71 21.34
CA SER A 72 -14.08 29.71 20.64
C SER A 72 -13.07 30.34 21.61
N ALA A 73 -12.23 29.51 22.21
CA ALA A 73 -11.02 29.91 22.90
C ALA A 73 -9.88 29.22 22.16
N ALA A 74 -8.82 29.95 21.84
CA ALA A 74 -7.58 29.35 21.38
C ALA A 74 -7.25 28.15 22.29
N PRO A 75 -6.97 26.95 21.75
CA PRO A 75 -6.83 25.76 22.59
C PRO A 75 -5.75 26.02 23.65
N ALA A 76 -6.15 26.01 24.91
CA ALA A 76 -5.28 26.32 26.05
C ALA A 76 -3.99 25.49 25.98
N GLY A 77 -2.84 26.17 25.97
CA GLY A 77 -1.53 25.53 25.95
C GLY A 77 -0.68 25.75 24.69
N HIS A 78 0.55 25.25 24.78
CA HIS A 78 1.65 25.56 23.86
C HIS A 78 1.79 24.48 22.78
N ARG A 79 2.15 24.87 21.55
CA ARG A 79 2.50 23.87 20.52
C ARG A 79 3.84 23.23 20.89
N GLY A 80 3.92 21.90 20.85
CA GLY A 80 5.09 21.16 21.30
C GLY A 80 6.19 20.93 20.26
N HIS A 81 6.13 21.53 19.06
CA HIS A 81 7.12 21.28 18.00
C HIS A 81 8.56 21.60 18.43
N GLY A 82 8.76 22.63 19.24
CA GLY A 82 10.07 23.00 19.81
C GLY A 82 10.57 22.10 20.94
N LEU A 83 9.72 21.21 21.46
CA LEU A 83 10.05 20.39 22.64
C LEU A 83 11.18 19.40 22.35
N ARG A 84 11.17 18.76 21.18
CA ARG A 84 12.18 17.74 20.84
C ARG A 84 13.60 18.30 20.79
N PRO A 85 13.87 19.42 20.08
CA PRO A 85 15.18 20.07 20.13
C PRO A 85 15.62 20.48 21.54
N LEU A 86 14.70 21.05 22.35
CA LEU A 86 15.01 21.46 23.74
C LEU A 86 15.39 20.25 24.60
N ARG A 87 14.63 19.16 24.49
CA ARG A 87 14.89 17.90 25.18
C ARG A 87 16.24 17.29 24.79
N LEU A 88 16.56 17.27 23.51
CA LEU A 88 17.84 16.72 23.03
C LEU A 88 19.04 17.55 23.50
N ARG A 89 18.93 18.89 23.52
CA ARG A 89 19.98 19.75 24.08
C ARG A 89 20.18 19.55 25.58
N ALA A 90 19.09 19.28 26.31
CA ALA A 90 19.14 18.95 27.73
C ALA A 90 19.57 17.50 28.02
N GLY A 91 19.78 16.65 26.99
CA GLY A 91 20.13 15.24 27.18
C GLY A 91 19.03 14.38 27.81
N VAL A 92 17.77 14.87 27.82
CA VAL A 92 16.67 14.22 28.54
C VAL A 92 15.96 13.19 27.65
N ALA A 93 15.64 12.01 28.19
CA ALA A 93 14.86 11.02 27.46
C ALA A 93 13.35 11.30 27.54
N VAL A 94 12.58 10.83 26.55
CA VAL A 94 11.11 10.95 26.56
C VAL A 94 10.51 10.26 27.79
N THR A 95 11.07 9.10 28.17
CA THR A 95 10.64 8.33 29.35
C THR A 95 10.86 9.08 30.66
N THR A 96 11.93 9.88 30.75
CA THR A 96 12.20 10.73 31.93
C THR A 96 11.12 11.78 32.11
N ILE A 97 10.72 12.47 31.02
CA ILE A 97 9.63 13.45 31.06
C ILE A 97 8.28 12.77 31.37
N ALA A 98 8.04 11.61 30.75
CA ALA A 98 6.82 10.83 30.93
C ALA A 98 6.64 10.42 32.40
N ALA A 99 7.68 9.87 33.03
CA ALA A 99 7.67 9.47 34.42
C ALA A 99 7.54 10.67 35.37
N ALA A 100 8.31 11.75 35.15
CA ALA A 100 8.30 12.92 36.02
C ALA A 100 6.99 13.74 35.97
N LEU A 101 6.24 13.67 34.86
CA LEU A 101 4.96 14.37 34.70
C LEU A 101 3.74 13.45 34.85
N ASP A 102 3.94 12.19 35.20
CA ASP A 102 2.93 11.14 35.25
C ASP A 102 2.03 11.11 34.00
N VAL A 103 2.67 10.95 32.84
CA VAL A 103 1.99 10.81 31.56
C VAL A 103 2.56 9.64 30.76
N PRO A 104 1.75 8.99 29.90
CA PRO A 104 2.29 8.02 28.95
C PRO A 104 3.35 8.63 28.03
N ALA A 105 4.39 7.87 27.68
CA ALA A 105 5.42 8.31 26.73
C ALA A 105 4.83 8.74 25.38
N SER A 106 3.72 8.12 24.95
CA SER A 106 2.98 8.50 23.75
C SER A 106 2.44 9.94 23.80
N THR A 107 2.11 10.45 24.98
CA THR A 107 1.68 11.84 25.19
C THR A 107 2.80 12.81 24.87
N VAL A 108 4.01 12.55 25.37
CA VAL A 108 5.20 13.36 25.09
C VAL A 108 5.55 13.32 23.60
N TYR A 109 5.51 12.14 22.96
CA TYR A 109 5.69 12.04 21.50
C TYR A 109 4.63 12.81 20.70
N ASN A 110 3.37 12.85 21.19
CA ASN A 110 2.30 13.61 20.56
C ASN A 110 2.49 15.13 20.74
N TRP A 111 3.05 15.58 21.86
CA TRP A 111 3.47 16.96 22.06
C TRP A 111 4.60 17.33 21.10
N GLU A 112 5.68 16.54 21.03
CA GLU A 112 6.82 16.78 20.13
C GLU A 112 6.41 16.83 18.65
N ALA A 113 5.47 15.97 18.25
CA ALA A 113 4.90 15.96 16.90
C ALA A 113 3.88 17.09 16.66
N GLY A 114 3.53 17.86 17.69
CA GLY A 114 2.49 18.91 17.68
C GLY A 114 1.09 18.39 17.35
N ARG A 115 0.83 17.10 17.58
CA ARG A 115 -0.49 16.47 17.42
C ARG A 115 -1.45 16.86 18.55
N VAL A 116 -0.88 17.18 19.72
CA VAL A 116 -1.59 17.66 20.92
C VAL A 116 -0.78 18.82 21.51
N ARG A 117 -1.46 19.82 22.07
CA ARG A 117 -0.80 20.94 22.76
C ARG A 117 -0.36 20.54 24.16
N ILE A 118 0.70 21.19 24.65
CA ILE A 118 1.19 21.05 26.02
C ILE A 118 0.33 21.96 26.90
N PRO A 119 -0.44 21.41 27.86
CA PRO A 119 -1.22 22.23 28.79
C PRO A 119 -0.32 23.18 29.59
N GLU A 120 -0.78 24.41 29.81
CA GLU A 120 -0.01 25.44 30.53
C GLU A 120 0.40 25.00 31.94
N VAL A 121 -0.49 24.29 32.64
CA VAL A 121 -0.23 23.69 33.96
C VAL A 121 0.99 22.75 33.97
N ARG A 122 1.37 22.19 32.82
CA ARG A 122 2.51 21.28 32.69
C ARG A 122 3.83 21.99 32.35
N LEU A 123 3.80 23.28 32.02
CA LEU A 123 5.02 24.02 31.67
C LEU A 123 6.03 24.12 32.82
N PRO A 124 5.66 24.42 34.08
CA PRO A 124 6.65 24.53 35.15
C PRO A 124 7.42 23.23 35.39
N GLY A 125 6.71 22.09 35.45
CA GLY A 125 7.33 20.77 35.60
C GLY A 125 8.21 20.41 34.41
N LEU A 126 7.75 20.67 33.19
CA LEU A 126 8.53 20.42 31.97
C LEU A 126 9.78 21.30 31.89
N ALA A 127 9.69 22.56 32.32
CA ALA A 127 10.81 23.49 32.34
C ALA A 127 11.87 23.05 33.36
N ALA A 128 11.45 22.64 34.56
CA ALA A 128 12.34 22.10 35.58
C ALA A 128 13.13 20.87 35.09
N ILE A 129 12.45 19.91 34.44
CA ILE A 129 13.12 18.70 33.90
C ILE A 129 14.16 19.07 32.82
N LEU A 130 13.90 20.12 32.04
CA LEU A 130 14.77 20.56 30.95
C LEU A 130 15.85 21.55 31.40
N GLY A 131 15.88 21.95 32.68
CA GLY A 131 16.80 22.97 33.18
C GLY A 131 16.52 24.37 32.62
N LEU A 132 15.25 24.68 32.33
CA LEU A 132 14.81 25.96 31.76
C LEU A 132 13.86 26.68 32.72
N THR A 133 13.70 27.99 32.53
CA THR A 133 12.60 28.73 33.15
C THR A 133 11.29 28.48 32.38
N PRO A 134 10.11 28.58 33.00
CA PRO A 134 8.82 28.44 32.29
C PRO A 134 8.71 29.40 31.10
N ALA A 135 9.19 30.64 31.25
CA ALA A 135 9.25 31.63 30.18
C ALA A 135 10.23 31.23 29.06
N GLY A 136 11.41 30.71 29.40
CA GLY A 136 12.39 30.23 28.43
C GLY A 136 11.91 28.99 27.65
N LEU A 137 11.19 28.09 28.32
CA LEU A 137 10.52 26.96 27.67
C LEU A 137 9.42 27.46 26.72
N ALA A 138 8.54 28.37 27.16
CA ALA A 138 7.49 28.92 26.32
C ALA A 138 8.05 29.62 25.06
N ALA A 139 9.12 30.41 25.21
CA ALA A 139 9.83 31.03 24.10
C ALA A 139 10.43 29.98 23.15
N GLY A 140 11.10 28.95 23.69
CA GLY A 140 11.66 27.85 22.89
C GLY A 140 10.63 26.99 22.17
N LEU A 141 9.41 26.86 22.71
CA LEU A 141 8.27 26.19 22.08
C LEU A 141 7.63 27.05 20.99
N ALA A 142 7.65 28.38 21.15
CA ALA A 142 7.14 29.35 20.19
C ALA A 142 8.12 29.62 19.03
N SER A 143 9.42 29.41 19.26
CA SER A 143 10.44 29.50 18.21
C SER A 143 10.07 28.55 17.06
N PRO A 144 9.95 29.06 15.82
CA PRO A 144 9.71 28.21 14.68
C PRO A 144 10.90 27.26 14.58
N VAL A 145 10.66 25.98 14.88
CA VAL A 145 11.54 24.95 14.36
C VAL A 145 11.44 25.13 12.86
N LEU A 146 12.51 25.63 12.23
CA LEU A 146 12.72 25.43 10.81
C LEU A 146 12.76 23.92 10.61
N VAL A 147 11.58 23.32 10.49
CA VAL A 147 11.45 21.99 9.96
C VAL A 147 12.04 22.18 8.58
N ASN A 148 13.26 21.69 8.39
CA ASN A 148 13.77 21.43 7.06
C ASN A 148 12.80 20.41 6.46
N HIS A 149 11.67 20.91 5.95
CA HIS A 149 10.90 20.26 4.92
C HIS A 149 11.88 20.20 3.76
N ARG A 150 12.70 19.14 3.74
CA ARG A 150 13.12 18.60 2.45
C ARG A 150 11.81 18.51 1.67
N PRO A 151 11.67 19.23 0.55
CA PRO A 151 10.45 19.13 -0.24
C PRO A 151 10.23 17.64 -0.45
N ASP A 152 9.05 17.14 -0.05
CA ASP A 152 8.72 15.74 -0.20
C ASP A 152 9.08 15.35 -1.63
N ALA A 153 9.95 14.36 -1.80
CA ALA A 153 10.31 13.90 -3.12
C ALA A 153 9.02 13.65 -3.90
N PRO A 154 8.93 14.11 -5.16
CA PRO A 154 7.69 14.02 -5.92
C PRO A 154 7.21 12.57 -5.87
N PRO A 155 5.89 12.34 -5.64
CA PRO A 155 5.37 11.00 -5.44
C PRO A 155 5.79 10.11 -6.61
N SER A 156 6.27 8.90 -6.35
CA SER A 156 6.72 8.00 -7.40
C SER A 156 5.67 7.82 -8.51
N PRO A 157 6.07 7.51 -9.76
CA PRO A 157 5.11 7.34 -10.84
C PRO A 157 4.01 6.31 -10.52
N LEU A 158 4.35 5.21 -9.83
CA LEU A 158 3.39 4.21 -9.37
C LEU A 158 2.39 4.80 -8.35
N ARG A 159 2.86 5.60 -7.39
CA ARG A 159 2.02 6.30 -6.41
C ARG A 159 1.10 7.33 -7.10
N ARG A 160 1.59 8.04 -8.12
CA ARG A 160 0.76 8.95 -8.94
C ARG A 160 -0.33 8.21 -9.70
N LEU A 161 -0.01 7.04 -10.24
CA LEU A 161 -0.98 6.20 -10.96
C LEU A 161 -2.12 5.73 -10.03
N ARG A 162 -1.78 5.32 -8.81
CA ARG A 162 -2.78 5.01 -7.77
C ARG A 162 -3.66 6.21 -7.42
N HIS A 163 -3.05 7.39 -7.21
CA HIS A 163 -3.78 8.61 -6.85
C HIS A 163 -4.72 9.08 -7.95
N ARG A 164 -4.31 9.01 -9.22
CA ARG A 164 -5.21 9.28 -10.37
C ARG A 164 -6.38 8.31 -10.44
N SER A 165 -6.17 7.06 -10.02
CA SER A 165 -7.23 6.06 -9.88
C SER A 165 -8.14 6.29 -8.66
N ARG A 166 -7.84 7.30 -7.82
CA ARG A 166 -8.57 7.63 -6.58
C ARG A 166 -8.68 6.46 -5.58
N LEU A 167 -7.68 5.57 -5.56
CA LEU A 167 -7.65 4.41 -4.67
C LEU A 167 -6.64 4.60 -3.52
N SER A 168 -6.99 4.12 -2.33
CA SER A 168 -6.03 3.98 -1.22
C SER A 168 -5.16 2.75 -1.42
N GLN A 169 -3.98 2.70 -0.77
CA GLN A 169 -3.12 1.51 -0.82
C GLN A 169 -3.86 0.26 -0.34
N SER A 170 -4.66 0.37 0.72
CA SER A 170 -5.45 -0.76 1.25
C SER A 170 -6.49 -1.27 0.24
N ARG A 171 -7.15 -0.35 -0.49
CA ARG A 171 -8.15 -0.73 -1.49
C ARG A 171 -7.52 -1.40 -2.70
N VAL A 172 -6.38 -0.89 -3.18
CA VAL A 172 -5.61 -1.54 -4.24
C VAL A 172 -5.14 -2.92 -3.80
N ALA A 173 -4.59 -3.03 -2.58
CA ALA A 173 -4.10 -4.28 -2.04
C ALA A 173 -5.18 -5.37 -2.00
N ALA A 174 -6.36 -5.00 -1.50
CA ALA A 174 -7.53 -5.89 -1.49
C ALA A 174 -7.99 -6.29 -2.90
N LEU A 175 -8.15 -5.34 -3.82
CA LEU A 175 -8.62 -5.61 -5.18
C LEU A 175 -7.61 -6.40 -6.02
N ALA A 176 -6.32 -6.18 -5.80
CA ALA A 176 -5.24 -6.87 -6.52
C ALA A 176 -4.81 -8.17 -5.83
N GLY A 177 -5.33 -8.51 -4.65
CA GLY A 177 -4.90 -9.68 -3.88
C GLY A 177 -3.40 -9.66 -3.55
N ILE A 178 -2.89 -8.52 -3.09
CA ILE A 178 -1.48 -8.32 -2.69
C ILE A 178 -1.43 -7.75 -1.27
N ASP A 179 -0.27 -7.87 -0.61
CA ASP A 179 -0.06 -7.24 0.69
C ASP A 179 0.10 -5.71 0.56
N ARG A 180 -0.50 -4.97 1.51
CA ARG A 180 -0.46 -3.49 1.52
C ARG A 180 0.95 -2.97 1.76
N ARG A 181 1.76 -3.63 2.59
CA ARG A 181 3.15 -3.21 2.84
C ARG A 181 4.00 -3.40 1.59
N SER A 182 3.80 -4.50 0.86
CA SER A 182 4.45 -4.71 -0.44
C SER A 182 4.14 -3.59 -1.43
N LEU A 183 2.87 -3.21 -1.59
CA LEU A 183 2.50 -2.07 -2.43
C LEU A 183 3.18 -0.77 -1.98
N GLY A 184 3.24 -0.52 -0.67
CA GLY A 184 3.95 0.62 -0.12
C GLY A 184 5.45 0.63 -0.42
N ALA A 185 6.11 -0.52 -0.32
CA ALA A 185 7.53 -0.68 -0.65
C ALA A 185 7.79 -0.42 -2.14
N TRP A 186 6.94 -0.93 -3.04
CA TRP A 186 7.02 -0.65 -4.47
C TRP A 186 6.81 0.83 -4.79
N GLU A 187 5.86 1.48 -4.13
CA GLU A 187 5.64 2.93 -4.28
C GLU A 187 6.81 3.78 -3.76
N ARG A 188 7.63 3.25 -2.86
CA ARG A 188 8.85 3.92 -2.37
C ARG A 188 10.11 3.54 -3.15
N GLY A 189 10.01 2.58 -4.09
CA GLY A 189 11.16 2.07 -4.82
C GLY A 189 12.08 1.17 -3.98
N GLU A 190 11.61 0.68 -2.84
CA GLU A 190 12.38 -0.20 -1.94
C GLU A 190 12.39 -1.66 -2.41
N ALA A 191 11.46 -2.03 -3.29
CA ALA A 191 11.33 -3.38 -3.83
C ALA A 191 10.69 -3.34 -5.21
N GLU A 192 10.97 -4.37 -6.02
CA GLU A 192 10.36 -4.56 -7.33
C GLU A 192 9.07 -5.40 -7.23
N PRO A 193 7.96 -5.00 -7.88
CA PRO A 193 6.75 -5.81 -7.92
C PRO A 193 6.92 -7.05 -8.82
N PRO A 194 6.44 -8.24 -8.40
CA PRO A 194 6.46 -9.41 -9.26
C PRO A 194 5.53 -9.23 -10.48
N LEU A 195 5.81 -9.94 -11.57
CA LEU A 195 5.07 -9.86 -12.83
C LEU A 195 3.55 -10.03 -12.68
N ALA A 196 3.11 -11.01 -11.87
CA ALA A 196 1.69 -11.18 -11.58
C ALA A 196 1.08 -10.00 -10.82
N ALA A 197 1.83 -9.31 -9.96
CA ALA A 197 1.36 -8.09 -9.31
C ALA A 197 1.19 -6.93 -10.31
N LEU A 198 2.15 -6.74 -11.24
CA LEU A 198 2.01 -5.74 -12.30
C LEU A 198 0.72 -5.94 -13.12
N ARG A 199 0.45 -7.19 -13.54
CA ARG A 199 -0.77 -7.55 -14.27
C ARG A 199 -2.05 -7.26 -13.45
N ARG A 200 -2.05 -7.62 -12.16
CA ARG A 200 -3.20 -7.39 -11.27
C ARG A 200 -3.43 -5.90 -11.01
N LEU A 201 -2.36 -5.14 -10.79
CA LEU A 201 -2.40 -3.68 -10.67
C LEU A 201 -2.92 -3.02 -11.96
N GLY A 202 -2.52 -3.47 -13.14
CA GLY A 202 -3.04 -2.96 -14.42
C GLY A 202 -4.56 -3.07 -14.51
N ARG A 203 -5.12 -4.23 -14.12
CA ARG A 203 -6.57 -4.44 -14.05
C ARG A 203 -7.25 -3.52 -13.04
N VAL A 204 -6.69 -3.37 -11.83
CA VAL A 204 -7.26 -2.54 -10.76
C VAL A 204 -7.24 -1.06 -11.11
N TYR A 205 -6.18 -0.60 -11.77
CA TYR A 205 -6.03 0.80 -12.20
C TYR A 205 -6.72 1.10 -13.53
N GLY A 206 -7.19 0.09 -14.26
CA GLY A 206 -7.81 0.28 -15.58
C GLY A 206 -6.83 0.77 -16.63
N VAL A 207 -5.54 0.43 -16.51
CA VAL A 207 -4.49 0.86 -17.46
C VAL A 207 -3.74 -0.35 -18.02
N PRO A 208 -3.11 -0.21 -19.21
CA PRO A 208 -2.24 -1.24 -19.73
C PRO A 208 -1.14 -1.63 -18.74
N VAL A 209 -0.83 -2.92 -18.65
CA VAL A 209 0.21 -3.44 -17.75
C VAL A 209 1.58 -2.79 -18.01
N SER A 210 1.88 -2.41 -19.26
CA SER A 210 3.09 -1.67 -19.63
C SER A 210 3.18 -0.30 -18.98
N ALA A 211 2.05 0.38 -18.74
CA ALA A 211 2.02 1.64 -18.01
C ALA A 211 2.37 1.44 -16.53
N VAL A 212 1.90 0.35 -15.92
CA VAL A 212 2.25 -0.01 -14.53
C VAL A 212 3.72 -0.41 -14.42
N ALA A 213 4.21 -1.24 -15.35
CA ALA A 213 5.61 -1.66 -15.40
C ALA A 213 6.55 -0.45 -15.49
N ARG A 214 6.29 0.46 -16.44
CA ARG A 214 7.02 1.73 -16.57
C ARG A 214 6.95 2.56 -15.29
N ALA A 215 5.78 2.65 -14.67
CA ALA A 215 5.59 3.42 -13.45
C ALA A 215 6.31 2.83 -12.23
N ALA A 216 6.50 1.51 -12.21
CA ALA A 216 7.23 0.78 -11.19
C ALA A 216 8.73 0.63 -11.48
N GLY A 217 9.21 1.13 -12.64
CA GLY A 217 10.60 0.97 -13.06
C GLY A 217 10.97 -0.47 -13.49
N VAL A 218 9.97 -1.30 -13.82
CA VAL A 218 10.17 -2.69 -14.25
C VAL A 218 10.25 -2.76 -15.76
N THR A 219 11.32 -3.37 -16.27
CA THR A 219 11.44 -3.75 -17.68
C THR A 219 10.83 -5.14 -17.88
N PRO A 220 9.72 -5.27 -18.63
CA PRO A 220 9.10 -6.57 -18.87
C PRO A 220 10.06 -7.51 -19.63
N PRO A 221 10.18 -8.80 -19.23
CA PRO A 221 11.02 -9.75 -19.95
C PRO A 221 10.55 -9.95 -21.40
N ARG A 222 11.50 -10.06 -22.35
CA ARG A 222 11.19 -10.38 -23.76
C ARG A 222 10.34 -11.63 -23.93
N LEU A 223 10.50 -12.58 -23.02
CA LEU A 223 9.84 -13.89 -23.03
C LEU A 223 8.32 -13.83 -22.79
N LEU A 224 7.78 -12.66 -22.42
CA LEU A 224 6.33 -12.44 -22.43
C LEU A 224 5.77 -12.29 -23.86
N ASP A 225 6.61 -11.95 -24.83
CA ASP A 225 6.25 -11.89 -26.25
C ASP A 225 6.69 -13.17 -26.96
N ARG A 226 5.70 -13.97 -27.37
CA ARG A 226 5.89 -15.24 -28.07
C ARG A 226 6.68 -15.11 -29.38
N ARG A 227 6.61 -13.95 -30.03
CA ARG A 227 7.33 -13.71 -31.30
C ARG A 227 8.84 -13.62 -31.10
N GLN A 228 9.29 -13.41 -29.87
CA GLN A 228 10.71 -13.25 -29.52
C GLN A 228 11.33 -14.51 -28.93
N TRP A 229 10.60 -15.63 -28.93
CA TRP A 229 11.08 -16.92 -28.43
C TRP A 229 12.05 -17.56 -29.42
N GLN A 230 13.10 -18.16 -28.89
CA GLN A 230 14.13 -18.86 -29.64
C GLN A 230 14.27 -20.31 -29.19
N PRO A 231 14.81 -21.21 -30.04
CA PRO A 231 15.20 -22.55 -29.62
C PRO A 231 16.13 -22.50 -28.40
N GLY A 232 15.83 -23.31 -27.38
CA GLY A 232 16.55 -23.32 -26.10
C GLY A 232 15.97 -22.41 -25.02
N ASP A 233 15.01 -21.53 -25.34
CA ASP A 233 14.39 -20.63 -24.35
C ASP A 233 13.41 -21.35 -23.40
N LEU A 234 13.05 -22.62 -23.65
CA LEU A 234 12.00 -23.33 -22.91
C LEU A 234 12.10 -23.17 -21.39
N PRO A 235 13.27 -23.37 -20.73
CA PRO A 235 13.38 -23.21 -19.28
C PRO A 235 13.00 -21.81 -18.78
N ALA A 236 13.43 -20.78 -19.51
CA ALA A 236 13.19 -19.39 -19.15
C ALA A 236 11.74 -18.99 -19.48
N VAL A 237 11.20 -19.43 -20.61
CA VAL A 237 9.78 -19.21 -20.99
C VAL A 237 8.85 -19.78 -19.93
N LEU A 238 9.06 -21.04 -19.52
CA LEU A 238 8.24 -21.67 -18.49
C LEU A 238 8.26 -20.87 -17.19
N ARG A 239 9.45 -20.47 -16.73
CA ARG A 239 9.62 -19.68 -15.50
C ARG A 239 8.93 -18.32 -15.61
N THR A 240 9.13 -17.59 -16.70
CA THR A 240 8.56 -16.26 -16.93
C THR A 240 7.03 -16.31 -17.02
N LEU A 241 6.47 -17.24 -17.80
CA LEU A 241 5.03 -17.39 -17.93
C LEU A 241 4.37 -17.87 -16.63
N ARG A 242 5.04 -18.74 -15.87
CA ARG A 242 4.59 -19.15 -14.54
C ARG A 242 4.54 -17.95 -13.58
N GLN A 243 5.59 -17.12 -13.55
CA GLN A 243 5.63 -15.91 -12.73
C GLN A 243 4.60 -14.85 -13.18
N TRP A 244 4.34 -14.75 -14.48
CA TRP A 244 3.33 -13.87 -15.07
C TRP A 244 1.89 -14.26 -14.69
N THR A 245 1.61 -15.56 -14.74
CA THR A 245 0.33 -16.12 -14.30
C THR A 245 0.17 -16.07 -12.77
N GLY A 246 1.29 -16.03 -12.04
CA GLY A 246 1.34 -15.96 -10.59
C GLY A 246 1.29 -17.34 -9.93
N LEU A 247 1.64 -18.39 -10.67
CA LEU A 247 1.64 -19.76 -10.18
C LEU A 247 2.94 -20.08 -9.45
N THR A 248 2.84 -20.89 -8.41
CA THR A 248 3.99 -21.59 -7.81
C THR A 248 4.38 -22.79 -8.68
N GLN A 249 5.59 -23.33 -8.48
CA GLN A 249 5.99 -24.57 -9.16
C GLN A 249 5.04 -25.73 -8.81
N GLY A 250 4.54 -25.77 -7.56
CA GLY A 250 3.57 -26.76 -7.10
C GLY A 250 2.21 -26.65 -7.80
N GLU A 251 1.68 -25.44 -7.94
CA GLU A 251 0.42 -25.22 -8.66
C GLU A 251 0.52 -25.55 -10.15
N LEU A 252 1.65 -25.21 -10.79
CA LEU A 252 1.87 -25.59 -12.19
C LEU A 252 1.96 -27.11 -12.33
N ALA A 253 2.68 -27.78 -11.43
CA ALA A 253 2.80 -29.24 -11.41
C ALA A 253 1.44 -29.92 -11.23
N ALA A 254 0.63 -29.44 -10.27
CA ALA A 254 -0.71 -29.95 -10.04
C ALA A 254 -1.62 -29.78 -11.27
N ARG A 255 -1.57 -28.63 -11.96
CA ARG A 255 -2.33 -28.39 -13.20
C ARG A 255 -1.90 -29.29 -14.35
N CYS A 256 -0.63 -29.68 -14.40
CA CYS A 256 -0.08 -30.55 -15.43
C CYS A 256 -0.17 -32.04 -15.07
N GLY A 257 -0.57 -32.39 -13.84
CA GLY A 257 -0.58 -33.76 -13.35
C GLY A 257 0.82 -34.37 -13.22
N CYS A 258 1.82 -33.59 -12.81
CA CYS A 258 3.21 -34.03 -12.66
C CYS A 258 3.81 -33.65 -11.30
N SER A 259 5.07 -34.02 -11.06
CA SER A 259 5.76 -33.70 -9.81
C SER A 259 6.38 -32.29 -9.84
N VAL A 260 6.49 -31.66 -8.66
CA VAL A 260 7.17 -30.37 -8.49
C VAL A 260 8.64 -30.45 -8.92
N ALA A 261 9.28 -31.60 -8.70
CA ALA A 261 10.65 -31.87 -9.13
C ALA A 261 10.80 -31.82 -10.66
N ALA A 262 9.81 -32.31 -11.41
CA ALA A 262 9.81 -32.23 -12.86
C ALA A 262 9.78 -30.76 -13.34
N VAL A 263 8.85 -29.95 -12.81
CA VAL A 263 8.78 -28.51 -13.12
C VAL A 263 10.09 -27.79 -12.78
N ARG A 264 10.67 -28.08 -11.60
CA ARG A 264 11.97 -27.52 -11.21
C ARG A 264 13.10 -27.95 -12.15
N GLY A 265 13.08 -29.19 -12.64
CA GLY A 265 14.04 -29.70 -13.63
C GLY A 265 13.94 -28.96 -14.95
N TRP A 266 12.72 -28.74 -15.45
CA TRP A 266 12.46 -28.01 -16.70
C TRP A 266 12.86 -26.55 -16.61
N GLU A 267 12.47 -25.84 -15.54
CA GLU A 267 12.83 -24.41 -15.34
C GLU A 267 14.33 -24.19 -15.14
N ALA A 268 15.07 -25.24 -14.77
CA ALA A 268 16.52 -25.21 -14.63
C ALA A 268 17.25 -25.74 -15.88
N GLY A 269 16.54 -26.18 -16.92
CA GLY A 269 17.14 -26.74 -18.14
C GLY A 269 17.80 -28.10 -17.96
N ARG A 270 17.53 -28.82 -16.86
CA ARG A 270 18.10 -30.15 -16.60
C ARG A 270 17.34 -31.30 -17.29
N ALA A 271 16.12 -31.03 -17.75
CA ALA A 271 15.27 -31.98 -18.44
C ALA A 271 14.30 -31.24 -19.37
N GLU A 272 13.77 -31.95 -20.37
CA GLU A 272 12.66 -31.47 -21.20
C GLU A 272 11.36 -32.23 -20.91
N PRO A 273 10.19 -31.55 -20.91
CA PRO A 273 8.89 -32.20 -20.83
C PRO A 273 8.59 -32.99 -22.12
N GLY A 274 8.02 -34.19 -21.97
CA GLY A 274 7.48 -34.96 -23.10
C GLY A 274 6.22 -34.33 -23.70
N ALA A 275 5.78 -34.81 -24.87
CA ALA A 275 4.68 -34.21 -25.65
C ALA A 275 3.37 -34.03 -24.85
N ARG A 276 2.96 -35.04 -24.08
CA ARG A 276 1.75 -34.96 -23.23
C ARG A 276 1.85 -33.86 -22.17
N LEU A 277 3.04 -33.68 -21.58
CA LEU A 277 3.29 -32.67 -20.55
C LEU A 277 3.42 -31.26 -21.15
N LEU A 278 3.97 -31.14 -22.37
CA LEU A 278 3.95 -29.89 -23.14
C LEU A 278 2.52 -29.42 -23.39
N ALA A 279 1.63 -30.29 -23.87
CA ALA A 279 0.22 -29.95 -24.04
C ALA A 279 -0.48 -29.60 -22.71
N GLY A 280 -0.03 -30.18 -21.60
CA GLY A 280 -0.45 -29.78 -20.25
C GLY A 280 -0.01 -28.38 -19.87
N LEU A 281 1.27 -28.06 -20.11
CA LEU A 281 1.87 -26.74 -19.84
C LEU A 281 1.21 -25.65 -20.68
N GLU A 282 0.96 -25.90 -21.96
CA GLU A 282 0.30 -24.96 -22.86
C GLU A 282 -1.10 -24.59 -22.35
N ARG A 283 -1.92 -25.59 -21.99
CA ARG A 283 -3.24 -25.34 -21.39
C ARG A 283 -3.13 -24.61 -20.06
N ALA A 284 -2.23 -25.03 -19.18
CA ALA A 284 -2.06 -24.43 -17.85
C ALA A 284 -1.62 -22.95 -17.91
N LEU A 285 -0.85 -22.59 -18.94
CA LEU A 285 -0.34 -21.24 -19.21
C LEU A 285 -1.19 -20.45 -20.22
N SER A 286 -2.32 -21.01 -20.68
CA SER A 286 -3.22 -20.40 -21.66
C SER A 286 -2.55 -20.06 -23.00
N LEU A 287 -1.71 -20.96 -23.49
CA LEU A 287 -1.05 -20.88 -24.79
C LEU A 287 -1.81 -21.69 -25.86
N PRO A 288 -1.71 -21.32 -27.15
CA PRO A 288 -2.13 -22.18 -28.25
C PRO A 288 -1.39 -23.52 -28.25
N SER A 289 -2.02 -24.56 -28.81
CA SER A 289 -1.37 -25.86 -28.96
C SER A 289 -0.13 -25.77 -29.86
N GLY A 290 0.97 -26.41 -29.47
CA GLY A 290 2.25 -26.39 -30.18
C GLY A 290 3.04 -25.09 -30.03
N ALA A 291 2.57 -24.15 -29.19
CA ALA A 291 3.27 -22.88 -28.96
C ALA A 291 4.67 -23.07 -28.36
N LEU A 292 4.88 -24.10 -27.53
CA LEU A 292 6.16 -24.32 -26.87
C LEU A 292 7.18 -25.05 -27.75
N ASP A 293 6.79 -25.64 -28.88
CA ASP A 293 7.71 -26.44 -29.71
C ASP A 293 8.87 -25.60 -30.26
N ALA A 294 8.61 -24.34 -30.63
CA ALA A 294 9.63 -23.40 -31.10
C ALA A 294 10.71 -23.09 -30.05
N THR A 295 10.43 -23.30 -28.76
CA THR A 295 11.35 -23.00 -27.65
C THR A 295 12.30 -24.16 -27.30
N ARG A 296 12.06 -25.34 -27.87
CA ARG A 296 12.83 -26.55 -27.57
C ARG A 296 14.16 -26.55 -28.32
N SER A 297 15.22 -27.07 -27.70
CA SER A 297 16.56 -27.08 -28.31
C SER A 297 16.64 -27.95 -29.57
N GLY A 298 15.76 -28.96 -29.70
CA GLY A 298 15.74 -29.90 -30.84
C GLY A 298 14.86 -29.51 -32.04
N SER A 299 14.19 -28.34 -32.03
CA SER A 299 13.32 -27.91 -33.13
C SER A 299 14.11 -27.41 -34.35
N ALA A 300 15.29 -26.83 -34.13
CA ALA A 300 16.22 -26.41 -35.20
C ALA A 300 16.71 -27.61 -36.03
N GLN A 301 17.08 -28.72 -35.39
CA GLN A 301 17.59 -29.92 -36.08
C GLN A 301 16.54 -30.61 -36.96
N ARG A 302 15.25 -30.53 -36.61
CA ARG A 302 14.16 -31.11 -37.41
C ARG A 302 13.80 -30.25 -38.61
N ALA A 303 13.88 -28.93 -38.51
CA ALA A 303 13.66 -28.04 -39.65
C ALA A 303 14.74 -28.23 -40.73
N GLU A 304 16.01 -28.36 -40.33
CA GLU A 304 17.12 -28.67 -41.24
C GLU A 304 16.98 -30.04 -41.90
N ASN A 305 16.62 -31.09 -41.14
CA ASN A 305 16.43 -32.43 -41.71
C ASN A 305 15.20 -32.53 -42.63
N THR A 306 14.16 -31.74 -42.40
CA THR A 306 12.95 -31.74 -43.26
C THR A 306 13.21 -30.99 -44.58
N HIS A 307 14.08 -29.99 -44.58
CA HIS A 307 14.54 -29.32 -45.80
C HIS A 307 15.43 -30.27 -46.62
N ALA A 308 16.38 -30.97 -45.98
CA ALA A 308 17.27 -31.94 -46.63
C ALA A 308 16.57 -33.19 -47.22
N MET A 309 15.37 -33.53 -46.75
CA MET A 309 14.55 -34.62 -47.32
C MET A 309 13.62 -34.18 -48.45
N ARG A 310 13.39 -32.87 -48.66
CA ARG A 310 12.60 -32.36 -49.79
C ARG A 310 13.43 -32.10 -51.05
N ASP A 311 14.75 -32.06 -50.91
CA ASP A 311 15.72 -31.88 -51.99
C ASP A 311 16.34 -33.22 -52.47
N ARG A 312 15.70 -34.35 -52.17
CA ARG A 312 16.04 -35.69 -52.70
C ARG A 312 14.80 -36.32 -53.33
#